data_AF-A0A5M9ZP45-F1
#
_entry.id   AF-A0A5M9ZP45-F1
#
_cell.length_a   1.000
_cell.length_b   1.000
_cell.length_c   1.000
_cell.angle_alpha   90.00
_cell.angle_beta   90.00
_cell.angle_gamma   90.00
#
_symmetry.space_group_name_H-M   'P 1'
#
loop_
_entity.id
_entity.type
_entity.pdbx_description
1 polymer ?
#
loop_
_entity_poly.entity_id
_entity_poly.type
_entity_poly.pdbx_seq_one_letter_code
_entity_poly.pdbx_strand_id
1 'polypeptide(L)'
;MRKSTIVRITAAALTVAMLPALAACSETVPKVTATTSATDAPVLTEAQEENLRGKILDVLKKADDAKDANALSERVEGPELEVRSSQLTIAQATGNLDPHATIPDKISQTVIPTDSSWPRSVFTITTTTDDQQSQRLLVFNQDSARSNYKLWGLVRLFQGAQLPAFEVPKLGSKMGDADDSGLVSTPADAVAHYADVLQNGGNSKYAGDFNDDQLRNDLASLTATVQKGIEANAGTQSQTFTVQPDQIKIMRAARGGDLVVAQINSEWTRTAGEGRESLPASDAEKALFGGGTATSSMKVTYVNVVALFIPTSDSGEKIQAVGAERQPIKVEAQ
;
A
#
# COMPACT_ATOMS: atom_id res chain seq x y z
N MET A 1 8.93 100.14 31.09
CA MET A 1 7.74 101.01 31.18
C MET A 1 6.49 100.13 31.28
N ARG A 2 5.76 100.23 32.39
CA ARG A 2 4.47 99.54 32.63
C ARG A 2 3.32 100.39 32.05
N LYS A 3 2.35 99.74 31.41
CA LYS A 3 0.90 100.08 31.33
C LYS A 3 0.20 98.88 30.64
N SER A 4 -0.59 98.07 31.37
CA SER A 4 -2.03 98.23 31.66
C SER A 4 -2.87 97.60 30.53
N THR A 5 -3.49 96.41 30.66
CA THR A 5 -4.74 95.98 31.35
C THR A 5 -5.80 95.52 30.33
N ILE A 6 -6.48 94.41 30.66
CA ILE A 6 -7.94 94.14 30.50
C ILE A 6 -8.45 93.91 29.05
N VAL A 7 -9.35 93.00 28.67
CA VAL A 7 -10.06 91.79 29.17
C VAL A 7 -11.18 91.52 28.10
N ARG A 8 -11.73 90.28 28.06
CA ARG A 8 -12.93 89.77 27.33
C ARG A 8 -12.69 89.28 25.88
N ILE A 9 -12.93 88.03 25.47
CA ILE A 9 -13.97 86.97 25.64
C ILE A 9 -14.83 86.83 24.36
N THR A 10 -14.75 85.64 23.72
CA THR A 10 -15.69 84.94 22.80
C THR A 10 -16.05 85.59 21.44
N ALA A 11 -16.30 84.91 20.31
CA ALA A 11 -16.70 83.53 20.03
C ALA A 11 -16.32 83.07 18.59
N ALA A 12 -16.13 81.75 18.45
CA ALA A 12 -16.44 80.84 17.33
C ALA A 12 -16.15 81.21 15.85
N ALA A 13 -15.32 80.40 15.18
CA ALA A 13 -15.68 79.71 13.93
C ALA A 13 -14.63 78.64 13.52
N LEU A 14 -15.15 77.44 13.24
CA LEU A 14 -14.65 76.33 12.41
C LEU A 14 -13.15 76.27 12.03
N THR A 15 -12.48 75.17 12.42
CA THR A 15 -11.56 74.46 11.50
C THR A 15 -11.54 72.97 11.82
N VAL A 16 -11.58 72.18 10.75
CA VAL A 16 -11.79 70.74 10.69
C VAL A 16 -10.48 69.97 10.94
N ALA A 17 -10.66 68.80 11.56
CA ALA A 17 -9.75 67.68 11.80
C ALA A 17 -8.52 67.51 10.88
N MET A 18 -7.40 67.07 11.47
CA MET A 18 -6.58 65.95 10.98
C MET A 18 -5.43 65.58 11.94
N LEU A 19 -5.47 64.36 12.47
CA LEU A 19 -4.36 63.52 12.98
C LEU A 19 -4.92 62.07 13.01
N PRO A 20 -4.14 60.98 12.84
CA PRO A 20 -2.73 60.84 12.44
C PRO A 20 -2.52 59.78 11.31
N ALA A 21 -1.35 59.71 10.68
CA ALA A 21 -0.95 58.55 9.87
C ALA A 21 0.51 58.16 10.17
N LEU A 22 0.67 57.31 11.17
CA LEU A 22 1.86 56.48 11.41
C LEU A 22 1.45 55.02 11.18
N ALA A 23 1.83 54.44 10.04
CA ALA A 23 2.06 53.00 9.78
C ALA A 23 2.01 52.75 8.27
N ALA A 24 3.17 52.82 7.60
CA ALA A 24 3.30 52.35 6.22
C ALA A 24 4.71 51.79 6.03
N CYS A 25 4.88 50.51 6.33
CA CYS A 25 5.87 49.59 5.75
C CYS A 25 5.55 48.17 6.23
N SER A 26 4.40 47.62 5.80
CA SER A 26 4.25 46.18 5.70
C SER A 26 4.41 45.83 4.23
N GLU A 27 5.60 45.36 3.87
CA GLU A 27 5.91 44.79 2.57
C GLU A 27 4.99 43.56 2.40
N THR A 28 4.00 43.67 1.52
CA THR A 28 3.07 42.58 1.24
C THR A 28 3.85 41.44 0.59
N VAL A 29 4.04 40.36 1.35
CA VAL A 29 4.48 39.07 0.80
C VAL A 29 3.55 38.74 -0.37
N PRO A 30 4.08 38.48 -1.59
CA PRO A 30 3.23 38.14 -2.72
C PRO A 30 2.45 36.88 -2.36
N LYS A 31 1.13 37.05 -2.21
CA LYS A 31 0.21 35.92 -2.06
C LYS A 31 0.27 35.14 -3.36
N VAL A 32 0.91 33.97 -3.32
CA VAL A 32 0.85 33.00 -4.41
C VAL A 32 -0.62 32.64 -4.58
N THR A 33 -1.27 33.22 -5.58
CA THR A 33 -2.57 32.73 -6.04
C THR A 33 -2.27 31.38 -6.66
N ALA A 34 -2.51 30.29 -5.93
CA ALA A 34 -2.47 28.95 -6.49
C ALA A 34 -3.41 28.96 -7.70
N THR A 35 -2.83 28.91 -8.89
CA THR A 35 -3.59 28.68 -10.11
C THR A 35 -3.99 27.22 -10.05
N THR A 36 -5.16 26.93 -9.48
CA THR A 36 -5.80 25.61 -9.61
C THR A 36 -6.31 25.48 -11.05
N SER A 37 -5.37 25.39 -11.98
CA SER A 37 -5.60 24.65 -13.21
C SER A 37 -5.02 23.27 -12.92
N ALA A 38 -5.82 22.41 -12.28
CA ALA A 38 -5.56 20.98 -12.33
C ALA A 38 -5.65 20.61 -13.81
N THR A 39 -4.51 20.55 -14.49
CA THR A 39 -4.44 19.88 -15.77
C THR A 39 -4.69 18.41 -15.49
N ASP A 40 -5.65 17.77 -16.17
CA ASP A 40 -5.83 16.31 -16.21
C ASP A 40 -4.62 15.61 -16.91
N ALA A 41 -3.43 16.16 -16.75
CA ALA A 41 -2.20 15.63 -17.31
C ALA A 41 -1.52 14.71 -16.28
N PRO A 42 -0.85 13.64 -16.72
CA PRO A 42 -0.06 12.78 -15.86
C PRO A 42 0.97 13.57 -15.05
N VAL A 43 1.10 13.23 -13.77
CA VAL A 43 2.00 13.95 -12.84
C VAL A 43 3.47 13.61 -13.03
N LEU A 44 3.77 12.56 -13.79
CA LEU A 44 5.10 12.15 -14.20
C LEU A 44 5.13 11.90 -15.71
N THR A 45 6.31 12.05 -16.29
CA THR A 45 6.64 11.47 -17.58
C THR A 45 7.13 10.03 -17.41
N GLU A 46 7.07 9.22 -18.47
CA GLU A 46 7.61 7.85 -18.46
C GLU A 46 9.10 7.82 -18.09
N ALA A 47 9.90 8.76 -18.59
CA ALA A 47 11.31 8.87 -18.23
C ALA A 47 11.55 9.18 -16.74
N GLN A 48 10.65 9.93 -16.10
CA GLN A 48 10.72 10.19 -14.66
C GLN A 48 10.31 8.95 -13.85
N GLU A 49 9.29 8.21 -14.28
CA GLU A 49 8.93 6.92 -13.68
C GLU A 49 10.10 5.94 -13.78
N GLU A 50 10.73 5.82 -14.94
CA GLU A 50 11.86 4.92 -15.16
C GLU A 50 13.05 5.28 -14.27
N ASN A 51 13.38 6.57 -14.17
CA ASN A 51 14.45 7.03 -13.31
C ASN A 51 14.17 6.78 -11.81
N LEU A 52 12.93 6.99 -11.38
CA LEU A 52 12.48 6.69 -10.03
C LEU A 52 12.60 5.19 -9.74
N ARG A 53 12.02 4.35 -10.61
CA ARG A 53 12.00 2.90 -10.45
C ARG A 53 13.41 2.35 -10.38
N GLY A 54 14.32 2.83 -11.24
CA GLY A 54 15.74 2.49 -11.17
C GLY A 54 16.36 2.77 -9.79
N LYS A 55 16.08 3.94 -9.19
CA LYS A 55 16.58 4.28 -7.83
C LYS A 55 16.01 3.37 -6.74
N ILE A 56 14.77 2.92 -6.87
CA ILE A 56 14.16 1.96 -5.93
C ILE A 56 14.84 0.59 -6.08
N LEU A 57 14.97 0.11 -7.32
CA LEU A 57 15.61 -1.18 -7.63
C LEU A 57 17.08 -1.20 -7.17
N ASP A 58 17.81 -0.09 -7.29
CA ASP A 58 19.18 0.03 -6.78
C ASP A 58 19.26 -0.15 -5.26
N VAL A 59 18.30 0.39 -4.50
CA VAL A 59 18.24 0.21 -3.04
C VAL A 59 17.92 -1.24 -2.70
N LEU A 60 16.92 -1.83 -3.37
CA LEU A 60 16.57 -3.23 -3.18
C LEU A 60 17.74 -4.17 -3.50
N LYS A 61 18.45 -3.94 -4.61
CA LYS A 61 19.61 -4.73 -5.00
C LYS A 61 20.73 -4.65 -3.95
N LYS A 62 21.03 -3.44 -3.45
CA LYS A 62 22.04 -3.27 -2.38
C LYS A 62 21.64 -3.99 -1.11
N ALA A 63 20.35 -3.92 -0.74
CA ALA A 63 19.81 -4.64 0.41
C ALA A 63 19.92 -6.16 0.23
N ASP A 64 19.64 -6.67 -0.98
CA ASP A 64 19.78 -8.09 -1.33
C ASP A 64 21.23 -8.58 -1.29
N ASP A 65 22.14 -7.82 -1.91
CA ASP A 65 23.58 -8.13 -1.94
C ASP A 65 24.14 -8.20 -0.50
N ALA A 66 23.72 -7.25 0.35
CA ALA A 66 24.12 -7.17 1.76
C ALA A 66 23.34 -8.10 2.69
N LYS A 67 22.18 -8.61 2.26
CA LYS A 67 21.16 -9.27 3.10
C LYS A 67 20.80 -8.42 4.32
N ASP A 68 20.62 -7.12 4.11
CA ASP A 68 20.41 -6.12 5.17
C ASP A 68 19.23 -5.19 4.83
N ALA A 69 18.26 -5.12 5.74
CA ALA A 69 17.04 -4.32 5.62
C ALA A 69 17.19 -2.84 6.00
N ASN A 70 18.30 -2.43 6.64
CA ASN A 70 18.45 -1.11 7.27
C ASN A 70 18.21 0.06 6.31
N ALA A 71 18.67 -0.06 5.06
CA ALA A 71 18.54 0.98 4.05
C ALA A 71 17.21 0.96 3.28
N LEU A 72 16.36 -0.06 3.47
CA LEU A 72 15.11 -0.20 2.70
C LEU A 72 14.19 1.01 2.86
N SER A 73 14.08 1.55 4.08
CA SER A 73 13.18 2.67 4.40
C SER A 73 13.45 3.96 3.59
N GLU A 74 14.62 4.07 2.94
CA GLU A 74 14.93 5.16 2.03
C GLU A 74 14.03 5.17 0.77
N ARG A 75 13.60 3.98 0.31
CA ARG A 75 12.88 3.78 -0.96
C ARG A 75 11.75 2.75 -0.90
N VAL A 76 11.50 2.14 0.24
CA VAL A 76 10.44 1.15 0.48
C VAL A 76 9.66 1.58 1.72
N GLU A 77 8.34 1.40 1.70
CA GLU A 77 7.43 1.74 2.80
C GLU A 77 6.21 0.81 2.83
N GLY A 78 5.31 1.04 3.79
CA GLY A 78 4.05 0.31 3.87
C GLY A 78 4.23 -1.22 3.99
N PRO A 79 3.31 -2.03 3.44
CA PRO A 79 3.41 -3.48 3.50
C PRO A 79 4.69 -4.03 2.87
N GLU A 80 5.19 -3.39 1.81
CA GLU A 80 6.41 -3.87 1.15
C GLU A 80 7.63 -3.78 2.06
N LEU A 81 7.70 -2.76 2.92
CA LEU A 81 8.81 -2.65 3.88
C LEU A 81 8.79 -3.82 4.88
N GLU A 82 7.62 -4.24 5.35
CA GLU A 82 7.47 -5.41 6.23
C GLU A 82 7.86 -6.70 5.50
N VAL A 83 7.37 -6.89 4.27
CA VAL A 83 7.67 -8.06 3.42
C VAL A 83 9.17 -8.17 3.16
N ARG A 84 9.79 -7.11 2.64
CA ARG A 84 11.22 -7.10 2.28
C ARG A 84 12.12 -7.23 3.51
N SER A 85 11.76 -6.61 4.63
CA SER A 85 12.53 -6.76 5.87
C SER A 85 12.52 -8.20 6.37
N SER A 86 11.36 -8.88 6.29
CA SER A 86 11.27 -10.30 6.63
C SER A 86 12.08 -11.18 5.68
N GLN A 87 11.96 -10.98 4.36
CA GLN A 87 12.72 -11.73 3.36
C GLN A 87 14.23 -11.61 3.58
N LEU A 88 14.73 -10.41 3.88
CA LEU A 88 16.15 -10.19 4.17
C LEU A 88 16.58 -10.78 5.52
N THR A 89 15.72 -10.75 6.53
CA THR A 89 15.98 -11.43 7.82
C THR A 89 16.13 -12.94 7.61
N ILE A 90 15.24 -13.54 6.82
CA ILE A 90 15.32 -14.96 6.45
C ILE A 90 16.59 -15.22 5.63
N ALA A 91 16.93 -14.35 4.69
CA ALA A 91 18.12 -14.50 3.87
C ALA A 91 19.41 -14.42 4.70
N GLN A 92 19.46 -13.54 5.70
CA GLN A 92 20.59 -13.44 6.62
C GLN A 92 20.77 -14.72 7.45
N ALA A 93 19.67 -15.33 7.90
CA ALA A 93 19.69 -16.56 8.69
C ALA A 93 19.98 -17.82 7.86
N THR A 94 19.48 -17.89 6.63
CA THR A 94 19.55 -19.09 5.77
C THR A 94 20.67 -19.03 4.74
N GLY A 95 21.22 -17.84 4.47
CA GLY A 95 22.18 -17.58 3.39
C GLY A 95 21.55 -17.39 2.01
N ASN A 96 20.24 -17.63 1.85
CA ASN A 96 19.56 -17.63 0.55
C ASN A 96 18.52 -16.51 0.46
N LEU A 97 18.55 -15.74 -0.62
CA LEU A 97 17.46 -14.80 -0.93
C LEU A 97 16.19 -15.58 -1.29
N ASP A 98 15.03 -14.96 -1.05
CA ASP A 98 13.75 -15.49 -1.52
C ASP A 98 13.80 -15.65 -3.05
N PRO A 99 13.54 -16.84 -3.62
CA PRO A 99 13.58 -17.06 -5.06
C PRO A 99 12.56 -16.20 -5.84
N HIS A 100 11.56 -15.64 -5.16
CA HIS A 100 10.53 -14.77 -5.73
C HIS A 100 10.80 -13.28 -5.54
N ALA A 101 11.89 -12.90 -4.85
CA ALA A 101 12.28 -11.52 -4.57
C ALA A 101 12.60 -10.67 -5.80
N THR A 102 12.97 -11.30 -6.92
CA THR A 102 13.44 -10.58 -8.11
C THR A 102 12.33 -9.71 -8.70
N ILE A 103 12.62 -8.42 -8.88
CA ILE A 103 11.78 -7.46 -9.59
C ILE A 103 12.47 -7.11 -10.92
N PRO A 104 11.87 -7.43 -12.08
CA PRO A 104 12.43 -7.05 -13.36
C PRO A 104 12.52 -5.53 -13.53
N ASP A 105 13.59 -5.07 -14.18
CA ASP A 105 13.77 -3.67 -14.57
C ASP A 105 12.91 -3.28 -15.76
N LYS A 106 12.58 -4.23 -16.64
CA LYS A 106 11.69 -4.02 -17.77
C LYS A 106 10.24 -4.07 -17.34
N ILE A 107 9.43 -3.23 -17.97
CA ILE A 107 8.01 -3.10 -17.68
C ILE A 107 7.19 -3.36 -18.93
N SER A 108 5.99 -3.93 -18.75
CA SER A 108 4.99 -4.05 -19.81
C SER A 108 4.10 -2.82 -19.87
N GLN A 109 3.84 -2.20 -18.72
CA GLN A 109 2.92 -1.07 -18.61
C GLN A 109 3.23 -0.25 -17.35
N THR A 110 2.99 1.06 -17.41
CA THR A 110 2.90 1.92 -16.24
C THR A 110 1.66 2.80 -16.35
N VAL A 111 1.07 3.14 -15.20
CA VAL A 111 -0.13 3.94 -15.07
C VAL A 111 0.18 5.07 -14.10
N ILE A 112 0.20 6.28 -14.64
CA ILE A 112 0.61 7.50 -13.93
C ILE A 112 -0.66 8.26 -13.54
N PRO A 113 -0.79 8.70 -12.28
CA PRO A 113 -1.99 9.41 -11.85
C PRO A 113 -2.05 10.82 -12.46
N THR A 114 -3.26 11.32 -12.69
CA THR A 114 -3.51 12.72 -13.08
C THR A 114 -3.80 13.63 -11.88
N ASP A 115 -4.02 13.04 -10.70
CA ASP A 115 -4.42 13.73 -9.49
C ASP A 115 -3.37 14.71 -9.00
N SER A 116 -3.81 15.93 -8.65
CA SER A 116 -2.92 16.99 -8.13
C SER A 116 -2.83 17.03 -6.60
N SER A 117 -3.63 16.24 -5.88
CA SER A 117 -3.58 16.06 -4.43
C SER A 117 -2.51 15.04 -4.02
N TRP A 118 -2.22 14.94 -2.73
CA TRP A 118 -1.34 13.93 -2.13
C TRP A 118 -2.14 13.08 -1.13
N PRO A 119 -1.78 11.81 -0.91
CA PRO A 119 -0.71 11.05 -1.58
C PRO A 119 -1.03 10.73 -3.05
N ARG A 120 -0.01 10.35 -3.84
CA ARG A 120 -0.19 9.90 -5.24
C ARG A 120 0.47 8.56 -5.47
N SER A 121 -0.20 7.70 -6.25
CA SER A 121 0.28 6.35 -6.52
C SER A 121 0.45 6.08 -8.01
N VAL A 122 1.60 5.53 -8.39
CA VAL A 122 1.91 5.02 -9.73
C VAL A 122 1.84 3.50 -9.69
N PHE A 123 1.16 2.90 -10.67
CA PHE A 123 1.03 1.46 -10.79
C PHE A 123 1.86 1.00 -11.98
N THR A 124 2.85 0.14 -11.75
CA THR A 124 3.75 -0.35 -12.80
C THR A 124 3.73 -1.86 -12.83
N ILE A 125 3.55 -2.43 -14.02
CA ILE A 125 3.54 -3.87 -14.26
C ILE A 125 4.85 -4.24 -14.96
N THR A 126 5.62 -5.13 -14.35
CA THR A 126 6.90 -5.58 -14.91
C THR A 126 6.69 -6.54 -16.08
N THR A 127 7.75 -6.85 -16.83
CA THR A 127 7.76 -8.09 -17.63
C THR A 127 7.80 -9.31 -16.70
N THR A 128 7.76 -10.52 -17.27
CA THR A 128 8.15 -11.71 -16.52
C THR A 128 9.63 -11.63 -16.14
N THR A 129 10.02 -12.39 -15.11
CA THR A 129 11.43 -12.56 -14.76
C THR A 129 12.14 -13.42 -15.81
N ASP A 130 13.47 -13.43 -15.81
CA ASP A 130 14.27 -14.22 -16.76
C ASP A 130 13.96 -15.72 -16.67
N ASP A 131 13.66 -16.22 -15.47
CA ASP A 131 13.21 -17.60 -15.19
C ASP A 131 11.69 -17.80 -15.37
N GLN A 132 11.00 -16.89 -16.06
CA GLN A 132 9.59 -16.97 -16.45
C GLN A 132 8.59 -16.99 -15.28
N GLN A 133 8.94 -16.42 -14.13
CA GLN A 133 7.93 -16.14 -13.10
C GLN A 133 6.98 -15.03 -13.54
N SER A 134 5.77 -15.04 -12.99
CA SER A 134 4.71 -14.07 -13.29
C SER A 134 5.17 -12.62 -13.22
N GLN A 135 4.51 -11.74 -13.94
CA GLN A 135 4.72 -10.30 -13.81
C GLN A 135 4.47 -9.82 -12.37
N ARG A 136 5.15 -8.74 -11.98
CA ARG A 136 4.93 -8.06 -10.71
C ARG A 136 4.11 -6.81 -10.96
N LEU A 137 3.08 -6.58 -10.14
CA LEU A 137 2.42 -5.28 -10.04
C LEU A 137 3.05 -4.53 -8.88
N LEU A 138 3.68 -3.39 -9.20
CA LEU A 138 4.36 -2.50 -8.29
C LEU A 138 3.49 -1.27 -8.04
N VAL A 139 3.38 -0.87 -6.78
CA VAL A 139 2.71 0.38 -6.39
C VAL A 139 3.75 1.31 -5.78
N PHE A 140 4.06 2.39 -6.48
CA PHE A 140 4.90 3.46 -5.97
C PHE A 140 4.04 4.55 -5.37
N ASN A 141 4.31 4.95 -4.14
CA ASN A 141 3.56 5.99 -3.44
C ASN A 141 4.46 7.18 -3.13
N GLN A 142 3.89 8.38 -3.22
CA GLN A 142 4.50 9.63 -2.79
C GLN A 142 3.54 10.36 -1.85
N ASP A 143 3.95 10.53 -0.59
CA ASP A 143 3.10 11.12 0.45
C ASP A 143 2.96 12.63 0.35
N SER A 144 3.95 13.32 -0.20
CA SER A 144 3.97 14.77 -0.31
C SER A 144 4.84 15.24 -1.46
N ALA A 145 4.65 16.49 -1.90
CA ALA A 145 5.42 17.09 -2.98
C ALA A 145 6.95 17.10 -2.77
N ARG A 146 7.42 16.93 -1.53
CA ARG A 146 8.86 16.91 -1.19
C ARG A 146 9.38 15.52 -0.83
N SER A 147 8.48 14.54 -0.69
CA SER A 147 8.86 13.16 -0.41
C SER A 147 9.36 12.51 -1.71
N ASN A 148 10.32 11.58 -1.61
CA ASN A 148 10.59 10.69 -2.73
C ASN A 148 9.43 9.71 -2.88
N TYR A 149 9.17 9.26 -4.11
CA TYR A 149 8.37 8.06 -4.30
C TYR A 149 9.09 6.85 -3.70
N LYS A 150 8.32 5.95 -3.11
CA LYS A 150 8.78 4.69 -2.53
C LYS A 150 7.92 3.53 -3.02
N LEU A 151 8.49 2.33 -3.06
CA LEU A 151 7.70 1.12 -3.28
C LEU A 151 6.89 0.85 -2.01
N TRP A 152 5.57 0.95 -2.14
CA TRP A 152 4.62 0.75 -1.05
C TRP A 152 4.09 -0.69 -1.01
N GLY A 153 3.87 -1.28 -2.20
CA GLY A 153 3.34 -2.63 -2.32
C GLY A 153 3.82 -3.31 -3.59
N LEU A 154 4.00 -4.62 -3.50
CA LEU A 154 4.23 -5.51 -4.62
C LEU A 154 3.27 -6.69 -4.52
N VAL A 155 2.68 -7.08 -5.65
CA VAL A 155 2.02 -8.39 -5.78
C VAL A 155 2.57 -9.15 -6.99
N ARG A 156 2.63 -10.47 -6.87
CA ARG A 156 2.81 -11.35 -8.03
C ARG A 156 1.45 -11.56 -8.70
N LEU A 157 1.37 -11.24 -9.98
CA LEU A 157 0.14 -11.50 -10.73
C LEU A 157 -0.07 -13.00 -10.89
N PHE A 158 -1.32 -13.44 -10.84
CA PHE A 158 -1.65 -14.83 -11.09
C PHE A 158 -1.40 -15.18 -12.56
N GLN A 159 -1.09 -16.45 -12.82
CA GLN A 159 -0.87 -16.92 -14.19
C GLN A 159 -2.15 -16.73 -15.00
N GLY A 160 -2.06 -16.00 -16.12
CA GLY A 160 -3.22 -15.67 -16.94
C GLY A 160 -4.19 -14.65 -16.34
N ALA A 161 -3.79 -13.93 -15.27
CA ALA A 161 -4.61 -12.87 -14.70
C ALA A 161 -5.01 -11.84 -15.77
N GLN A 162 -6.31 -11.56 -15.84
CA GLN A 162 -6.86 -10.55 -16.73
C GLN A 162 -6.89 -9.22 -16.00
N LEU A 163 -5.89 -8.39 -16.25
CA LEU A 163 -5.92 -7.01 -15.77
C LEU A 163 -6.84 -6.16 -16.64
N PRO A 164 -7.54 -5.19 -16.04
CA PRO A 164 -8.32 -4.24 -16.84
C PRO A 164 -7.38 -3.40 -17.70
N ALA A 165 -7.94 -2.81 -18.76
CA ALA A 165 -7.23 -1.81 -19.53
C ALA A 165 -7.11 -0.52 -18.71
N PHE A 166 -5.88 -0.07 -18.46
CA PHE A 166 -5.61 1.28 -17.97
C PHE A 166 -5.31 2.23 -19.12
N GLU A 167 -5.42 3.53 -18.84
CA GLU A 167 -5.02 4.56 -19.77
C GLU A 167 -3.52 4.47 -20.08
N VAL A 168 -3.15 4.90 -21.29
CA VAL A 168 -1.73 4.99 -21.66
C VAL A 168 -1.03 6.03 -20.78
N PRO A 169 0.28 5.88 -20.47
CA PRO A 169 0.98 6.76 -19.54
C PRO A 169 0.84 8.26 -19.84
N LYS A 170 0.72 8.62 -21.12
CA LYS A 170 0.57 10.01 -21.59
C LYS A 170 -0.79 10.63 -21.27
N LEU A 171 -1.84 9.82 -21.11
CA LEU A 171 -3.16 10.28 -20.66
C LEU A 171 -3.28 10.16 -19.14
N GLY A 172 -2.75 9.06 -18.58
CA GLY A 172 -2.82 8.79 -17.15
C GLY A 172 -4.23 8.38 -16.70
N SER A 173 -4.32 7.92 -15.46
CA SER A 173 -5.59 7.52 -14.84
C SER A 173 -5.85 8.38 -13.61
N LYS A 174 -7.12 8.50 -13.22
CA LYS A 174 -7.45 9.01 -11.88
C LYS A 174 -7.23 7.92 -10.85
N MET A 175 -6.76 8.31 -9.67
CA MET A 175 -6.84 7.43 -8.51
C MET A 175 -8.30 7.23 -8.11
N GLY A 176 -8.57 6.10 -7.45
CA GLY A 176 -9.86 5.86 -6.79
C GLY A 176 -9.77 6.12 -5.29
N ASP A 177 -10.94 6.07 -4.65
CA ASP A 177 -11.20 6.26 -3.24
C ASP A 177 -11.83 5.00 -2.63
N ALA A 178 -11.64 4.80 -1.33
CA ALA A 178 -12.07 3.58 -0.65
C ALA A 178 -13.59 3.38 -0.63
N ASP A 179 -14.36 4.46 -0.78
CA ASP A 179 -15.82 4.52 -0.78
C ASP A 179 -16.42 4.75 -2.19
N ASP A 180 -15.62 4.54 -3.23
CA ASP A 180 -16.07 4.69 -4.61
C ASP A 180 -17.34 3.88 -4.90
N SER A 181 -18.31 4.57 -5.50
CA SER A 181 -19.64 4.04 -5.80
C SER A 181 -19.81 3.74 -7.29
N GLY A 182 -20.88 3.03 -7.66
CA GLY A 182 -21.10 2.59 -9.04
C GLY A 182 -20.32 1.31 -9.41
N LEU A 183 -19.67 0.70 -8.42
CA LEU A 183 -19.01 -0.61 -8.51
C LEU A 183 -19.90 -1.70 -7.92
N VAL A 184 -19.60 -2.98 -8.23
CA VAL A 184 -20.30 -4.12 -7.62
C VAL A 184 -20.17 -4.16 -6.09
N SER A 185 -19.11 -3.56 -5.55
CA SER A 185 -18.88 -3.31 -4.12
C SER A 185 -17.93 -2.11 -4.00
N THR A 186 -17.96 -1.36 -2.89
CA THR A 186 -16.95 -0.32 -2.66
C THR A 186 -15.57 -0.95 -2.52
N PRO A 187 -14.47 -0.26 -2.84
CA PRO A 187 -13.13 -0.81 -2.64
C PRO A 187 -12.84 -1.29 -1.21
N ALA A 188 -13.28 -0.54 -0.19
CA ALA A 188 -13.15 -0.95 1.20
C ALA A 188 -13.94 -2.23 1.52
N ASP A 189 -15.21 -2.30 1.09
CA ASP A 189 -16.05 -3.47 1.33
C ASP A 189 -15.54 -4.69 0.59
N ALA A 190 -15.08 -4.54 -0.65
CA ALA A 190 -14.50 -5.63 -1.44
C ALA A 190 -13.30 -6.27 -0.74
N VAL A 191 -12.40 -5.46 -0.16
CA VAL A 191 -11.25 -5.96 0.60
C VAL A 191 -11.70 -6.66 1.89
N ALA A 192 -12.69 -6.11 2.60
CA ALA A 192 -13.26 -6.73 3.80
C ALA A 192 -13.98 -8.06 3.49
N HIS A 193 -14.76 -8.10 2.43
CA HIS A 193 -15.44 -9.30 1.94
C HIS A 193 -14.41 -10.35 1.52
N TYR A 194 -13.34 -9.95 0.81
CA TYR A 194 -12.29 -10.89 0.42
C TYR A 194 -11.58 -11.47 1.65
N ALA A 195 -11.29 -10.68 2.68
CA ALA A 195 -10.73 -11.19 3.94
C ALA A 195 -11.66 -12.21 4.62
N ASP A 196 -12.97 -11.99 4.60
CA ASP A 196 -13.95 -12.97 5.10
C ASP A 196 -13.96 -14.26 4.26
N VAL A 197 -13.83 -14.16 2.94
CA VAL A 197 -13.70 -15.32 2.06
C VAL A 197 -12.37 -16.07 2.29
N LEU A 198 -11.26 -15.36 2.57
CA LEU A 198 -10.01 -16.01 2.98
C LEU A 198 -10.18 -16.80 4.28
N GLN A 199 -10.96 -16.28 5.23
CA GLN A 199 -11.19 -16.91 6.53
C GLN A 199 -12.16 -18.10 6.45
N ASN A 200 -13.26 -17.96 5.72
CA ASN A 200 -14.39 -18.89 5.74
C ASN A 200 -14.50 -19.75 4.47
N GLY A 201 -13.66 -19.50 3.46
CA GLY A 201 -13.69 -20.18 2.16
C GLY A 201 -15.07 -20.12 1.52
N GLY A 202 -15.52 -21.24 0.96
CA GLY A 202 -16.85 -21.38 0.35
C GLY A 202 -18.03 -21.22 1.33
N ASN A 203 -17.79 -21.20 2.64
CA ASN A 203 -18.83 -20.94 3.65
C ASN A 203 -19.04 -19.45 3.92
N SER A 204 -18.20 -18.57 3.37
CA SER A 204 -18.42 -17.13 3.44
C SER A 204 -19.72 -16.75 2.73
N LYS A 205 -20.50 -15.86 3.34
CA LYS A 205 -21.68 -15.28 2.67
C LYS A 205 -21.32 -14.43 1.45
N TYR A 206 -20.04 -14.03 1.32
CA TYR A 206 -19.51 -13.25 0.21
C TYR A 206 -18.81 -14.10 -0.86
N ALA A 207 -18.72 -15.44 -0.67
CA ALA A 207 -18.02 -16.31 -1.61
C ALA A 207 -18.60 -16.22 -3.05
N GLY A 208 -19.88 -15.89 -3.17
CA GLY A 208 -20.56 -15.69 -4.45
C GLY A 208 -20.09 -14.46 -5.23
N ASP A 209 -19.47 -13.48 -4.57
CA ASP A 209 -19.11 -12.18 -5.15
C ASP A 209 -17.77 -12.20 -5.90
N PHE A 210 -16.98 -13.28 -5.72
CA PHE A 210 -15.64 -13.42 -6.27
C PHE A 210 -15.55 -14.55 -7.29
N ASN A 211 -14.73 -14.36 -8.33
CA ASN A 211 -14.23 -15.46 -9.16
C ASN A 211 -13.20 -16.28 -8.38
N ASP A 212 -13.03 -17.57 -8.72
CA ASP A 212 -11.98 -18.40 -8.14
C ASP A 212 -10.57 -17.83 -8.40
N ASP A 213 -9.63 -18.02 -7.47
CA ASP A 213 -8.29 -17.45 -7.57
C ASP A 213 -7.20 -18.31 -6.92
N GLN A 214 -5.96 -18.06 -7.33
CA GLN A 214 -4.81 -18.85 -6.93
C GLN A 214 -4.50 -18.75 -5.43
N LEU A 215 -4.63 -17.57 -4.81
CA LEU A 215 -4.30 -17.40 -3.39
C LEU A 215 -5.22 -18.24 -2.51
N ARG A 216 -6.53 -18.21 -2.77
CA ARG A 216 -7.49 -19.03 -2.02
C ARG A 216 -7.27 -20.52 -2.21
N ASN A 217 -6.97 -20.94 -3.44
CA ASN A 217 -6.66 -22.34 -3.73
C ASN A 217 -5.39 -22.81 -3.00
N ASP A 218 -4.33 -22.00 -3.00
CA ASP A 218 -3.08 -22.30 -2.30
C ASP A 218 -3.26 -22.37 -0.79
N LEU A 219 -3.99 -21.41 -0.21
CA LEU A 219 -4.30 -21.40 1.23
C LEU A 219 -5.17 -22.60 1.64
N ALA A 220 -6.17 -22.97 0.84
CA ALA A 220 -7.01 -24.13 1.11
C ALA A 220 -6.17 -25.43 1.06
N SER A 221 -5.31 -25.58 0.05
CA SER A 221 -4.41 -26.72 -0.09
C SER A 221 -3.40 -26.81 1.07
N LEU A 222 -2.79 -25.69 1.44
CA LEU A 222 -1.86 -25.59 2.56
C LEU A 222 -2.54 -25.95 3.87
N THR A 223 -3.71 -25.36 4.14
CA THR A 223 -4.48 -25.60 5.37
C THR A 223 -4.89 -27.06 5.48
N ALA A 224 -5.38 -27.67 4.41
CA ALA A 224 -5.75 -29.08 4.37
C ALA A 224 -4.53 -30.01 4.58
N THR A 225 -3.38 -29.65 4.02
CA THR A 225 -2.13 -30.41 4.18
C THR A 225 -1.65 -30.37 5.63
N VAL A 226 -1.63 -29.18 6.24
CA VAL A 226 -1.24 -29.01 7.64
C VAL A 226 -2.28 -29.64 8.59
N GLN A 227 -3.57 -29.59 8.27
CA GLN A 227 -4.63 -30.19 9.08
C GLN A 227 -4.39 -31.69 9.26
N LYS A 228 -4.03 -32.42 8.20
CA LYS A 228 -3.70 -33.85 8.27
C LYS A 228 -2.56 -34.13 9.25
N GLY A 229 -1.53 -33.29 9.24
CA GLY A 229 -0.39 -33.41 10.16
C GLY A 229 -0.76 -33.09 11.61
N ILE A 230 -1.59 -32.07 11.81
CA ILE A 230 -2.07 -31.64 13.13
C ILE A 230 -3.00 -32.68 13.76
N GLU A 231 -3.95 -33.23 13.00
CA GLU A 231 -4.89 -34.25 13.48
C GLU A 231 -4.17 -35.55 13.86
N ALA A 232 -3.20 -35.99 13.04
CA ALA A 232 -2.34 -37.12 13.38
C ALA A 232 -1.59 -36.91 14.70
N ASN A 233 -1.43 -35.66 15.12
CA ASN A 233 -0.79 -35.26 16.35
C ASN A 233 -1.75 -34.70 17.41
N ALA A 234 -3.06 -35.00 17.32
CA ALA A 234 -4.09 -34.55 18.26
C ALA A 234 -4.01 -33.04 18.60
N GLY A 235 -3.58 -32.23 17.63
CA GLY A 235 -3.45 -30.78 17.74
C GLY A 235 -4.64 -30.05 17.13
N THR A 236 -4.54 -28.73 17.07
CA THR A 236 -5.50 -27.85 16.37
C THR A 236 -4.78 -26.74 15.62
N GLN A 237 -5.49 -26.14 14.65
CA GLN A 237 -5.05 -24.89 14.03
C GLN A 237 -6.22 -23.93 13.85
N SER A 238 -5.91 -22.64 13.79
CA SER A 238 -6.83 -21.58 13.44
C SER A 238 -6.10 -20.48 12.67
N GLN A 239 -6.79 -19.88 11.71
CA GLN A 239 -6.28 -18.74 10.96
C GLN A 239 -7.27 -17.59 11.00
N THR A 240 -6.77 -16.39 11.23
CA THR A 240 -7.54 -15.14 11.19
C THR A 240 -7.00 -14.24 10.09
N PHE A 241 -7.89 -13.49 9.44
CA PHE A 241 -7.53 -12.50 8.43
C PHE A 241 -8.09 -11.14 8.86
N THR A 242 -7.27 -10.09 8.76
CA THR A 242 -7.61 -8.76 9.24
C THR A 242 -7.14 -7.70 8.26
N VAL A 243 -8.10 -6.99 7.67
CA VAL A 243 -7.84 -5.86 6.77
C VAL A 243 -7.11 -4.75 7.52
N GLN A 244 -6.19 -4.08 6.84
CA GLN A 244 -5.58 -2.83 7.30
C GLN A 244 -6.24 -1.67 6.53
N PRO A 245 -7.24 -0.98 7.11
CA PRO A 245 -8.08 -0.03 6.35
C PRO A 245 -7.32 1.12 5.69
N ASP A 246 -6.25 1.59 6.34
CA ASP A 246 -5.41 2.69 5.84
C ASP A 246 -4.35 2.23 4.82
N GLN A 247 -4.28 0.93 4.52
CA GLN A 247 -3.30 0.32 3.62
C GLN A 247 -3.98 -0.18 2.34
N ILE A 248 -4.63 0.76 1.65
CA ILE A 248 -5.31 0.54 0.37
C ILE A 248 -4.84 1.59 -0.65
N LYS A 249 -4.52 1.15 -1.87
CA LYS A 249 -4.17 2.01 -3.01
C LYS A 249 -5.02 1.61 -4.20
N ILE A 250 -5.60 2.59 -4.88
CA ILE A 250 -6.65 2.36 -5.86
C ILE A 250 -6.33 3.14 -7.14
N MET A 251 -6.43 2.46 -8.28
CA MET A 251 -6.28 3.06 -9.60
C MET A 251 -7.49 2.74 -10.46
N ARG A 252 -8.11 3.77 -11.05
CA ARG A 252 -9.26 3.60 -11.94
C ARG A 252 -8.83 3.07 -13.30
N ALA A 253 -9.54 2.06 -13.78
CA ALA A 253 -9.37 1.53 -15.12
C ALA A 253 -10.02 2.44 -16.19
N ALA A 254 -9.50 2.39 -17.42
CA ALA A 254 -9.95 3.25 -18.52
C ALA A 254 -11.41 3.00 -18.93
N ARG A 255 -11.90 1.77 -18.74
CA ARG A 255 -13.27 1.37 -19.08
C ARG A 255 -14.20 1.28 -17.86
N GLY A 256 -13.83 1.93 -16.77
CA GLY A 256 -14.53 1.81 -15.49
C GLY A 256 -14.08 0.60 -14.67
N GLY A 257 -14.50 0.57 -13.41
CA GLY A 257 -13.96 -0.35 -12.42
C GLY A 257 -12.64 0.15 -11.83
N ASP A 258 -12.26 -0.44 -10.71
CA ASP A 258 -11.09 -0.04 -9.94
C ASP A 258 -10.17 -1.24 -9.68
N LEU A 259 -8.87 -1.03 -9.89
CA LEU A 259 -7.84 -1.94 -9.42
C LEU A 259 -7.39 -1.50 -8.04
N VAL A 260 -7.64 -2.35 -7.05
CA VAL A 260 -7.40 -2.13 -5.64
C VAL A 260 -6.24 -3.00 -5.19
N VAL A 261 -5.20 -2.41 -4.63
CA VAL A 261 -4.12 -3.13 -3.95
C VAL A 261 -4.23 -2.85 -2.46
N ALA A 262 -4.34 -3.89 -1.63
CA ALA A 262 -4.60 -3.75 -0.21
C ALA A 262 -3.80 -4.74 0.65
N GLN A 263 -3.47 -4.33 1.87
CA GLN A 263 -2.88 -5.19 2.88
C GLN A 263 -3.95 -5.89 3.73
N ILE A 264 -3.83 -7.21 3.85
CA ILE A 264 -4.58 -8.06 4.77
C ILE A 264 -3.56 -8.83 5.61
N ASN A 265 -3.55 -8.61 6.93
CA ASN A 265 -2.71 -9.41 7.82
C ASN A 265 -3.39 -10.75 8.10
N SER A 266 -2.61 -11.81 8.29
CA SER A 266 -3.16 -13.07 8.78
C SER A 266 -2.32 -13.67 9.90
N GLU A 267 -2.97 -14.13 10.96
CA GLU A 267 -2.31 -14.87 12.04
C GLU A 267 -2.73 -16.33 11.97
N TRP A 268 -1.74 -17.22 11.90
CA TRP A 268 -1.95 -18.66 11.87
C TRP A 268 -1.42 -19.28 13.16
N THR A 269 -2.32 -19.77 14.00
CA THR A 269 -2.00 -20.44 15.25
C THR A 269 -2.07 -21.95 15.08
N ARG A 270 -1.03 -22.66 15.51
CA ARG A 270 -0.90 -24.11 15.46
C ARG A 270 -0.57 -24.62 16.87
N THR A 271 -1.46 -25.43 17.43
CA THR A 271 -1.32 -26.02 18.76
C THR A 271 -1.07 -27.52 18.62
N ALA A 272 0.00 -28.01 19.24
CA ALA A 272 0.32 -29.43 19.32
C ALA A 272 -0.54 -30.12 20.38
N GLY A 273 -0.78 -31.43 20.20
CA GLY A 273 -1.46 -32.23 21.21
C GLY A 273 -0.66 -32.35 22.52
N GLU A 274 -1.30 -32.86 23.57
CA GLU A 274 -0.75 -32.91 24.93
C GLU A 274 0.69 -33.45 25.01
N GLY A 275 1.53 -32.77 25.79
CA GLY A 275 2.93 -33.13 26.03
C GLY A 275 3.89 -32.86 24.86
N ARG A 276 3.45 -32.20 23.79
CA ARG A 276 4.27 -31.87 22.61
C ARG A 276 4.47 -30.38 22.42
N GLU A 277 5.53 -30.06 21.70
CA GLU A 277 5.86 -28.72 21.25
C GLU A 277 5.36 -28.49 19.81
N SER A 278 4.96 -27.25 19.51
CA SER A 278 4.65 -26.78 18.18
C SER A 278 5.91 -26.16 17.57
N LEU A 279 6.35 -26.71 16.44
CA LEU A 279 7.58 -26.28 15.77
C LEU A 279 7.30 -25.48 14.48
N PRO A 280 8.25 -24.66 14.01
CA PRO A 280 8.13 -23.95 12.74
C PRO A 280 7.89 -24.93 11.56
N ALA A 281 6.99 -24.58 10.65
CA ALA A 281 6.56 -25.43 9.54
C ALA A 281 7.42 -25.29 8.27
N SER A 282 8.32 -24.30 8.21
CA SER A 282 9.17 -24.01 7.05
C SER A 282 10.52 -23.44 7.48
N ASP A 283 11.51 -23.41 6.59
CA ASP A 283 12.80 -22.80 6.89
C ASP A 283 12.71 -21.28 7.08
N ALA A 284 11.76 -20.63 6.39
CA ALA A 284 11.41 -19.22 6.65
C ALA A 284 10.90 -19.03 8.08
N GLU A 285 9.96 -19.87 8.53
CA GLU A 285 9.47 -19.79 9.90
C GLU A 285 10.56 -20.11 10.93
N LYS A 286 11.44 -21.09 10.66
CA LYS A 286 12.59 -21.39 11.54
C LYS A 286 13.52 -20.19 11.66
N ALA A 287 13.83 -19.54 10.53
CA ALA A 287 14.67 -18.35 10.49
C ALA A 287 14.06 -17.20 11.31
N LEU A 288 12.75 -16.97 11.18
CA LEU A 288 12.04 -15.93 11.91
C LEU A 288 11.83 -16.26 13.40
N PHE A 289 11.67 -17.53 13.74
CA PHE A 289 11.61 -17.99 15.12
C PHE A 289 12.96 -17.86 15.83
N GLY A 290 14.05 -18.00 15.06
CA GLY A 290 15.42 -17.83 15.54
C GLY A 290 15.73 -18.78 16.70
N GLY A 291 16.21 -18.21 17.81
CA GLY A 291 16.53 -18.95 19.04
C GLY A 291 15.37 -19.08 20.03
N GLY A 292 14.12 -18.90 19.60
CA GLY A 292 12.94 -19.02 20.46
C GLY A 292 12.81 -20.42 21.09
N THR A 293 12.24 -20.48 22.29
CA THR A 293 11.88 -21.74 22.95
C THR A 293 10.48 -22.16 22.53
N ALA A 294 10.33 -23.34 21.95
CA ALA A 294 9.02 -23.85 21.55
C ALA A 294 8.14 -24.14 22.78
N THR A 295 6.84 -23.87 22.64
CA THR A 295 5.80 -24.27 23.58
C THR A 295 4.81 -25.17 22.86
N SER A 296 3.69 -25.52 23.50
CA SER A 296 2.64 -26.30 22.84
C SER A 296 1.91 -25.54 21.73
N SER A 297 2.06 -24.22 21.63
CA SER A 297 1.37 -23.40 20.63
C SER A 297 2.35 -22.44 19.95
N MET A 298 2.15 -22.24 18.65
CA MET A 298 2.95 -21.34 17.83
C MET A 298 2.03 -20.47 16.99
N LYS A 299 2.33 -19.18 16.94
CA LYS A 299 1.64 -18.21 16.10
C LYS A 299 2.59 -17.67 15.04
N VAL A 300 2.13 -17.65 13.80
CA VAL A 300 2.85 -17.06 12.67
C VAL A 300 2.02 -15.90 12.13
N THR A 301 2.60 -14.70 12.10
CA THR A 301 1.98 -13.51 11.52
C THR A 301 2.49 -13.34 10.09
N TYR A 302 1.55 -13.14 9.16
CA TYR A 302 1.82 -12.89 7.76
C TYR A 302 1.27 -11.53 7.35
N VAL A 303 2.01 -10.86 6.47
CA VAL A 303 1.49 -9.78 5.62
C VAL A 303 1.05 -10.41 4.31
N ASN A 304 -0.21 -10.18 3.92
CA ASN A 304 -0.72 -10.52 2.59
C ASN A 304 -1.02 -9.20 1.87
N VAL A 305 -0.46 -9.01 0.68
CA VAL A 305 -0.83 -7.90 -0.22
C VAL A 305 -1.66 -8.51 -1.33
N VAL A 306 -2.86 -8.00 -1.57
CA VAL A 306 -3.78 -8.54 -2.58
C VAL A 306 -4.12 -7.47 -3.60
N ALA A 307 -4.21 -7.86 -4.87
CA ALA A 307 -4.74 -7.01 -5.93
C ALA A 307 -6.10 -7.55 -6.38
N LEU A 308 -7.13 -6.72 -6.24
CA LEU A 308 -8.51 -7.00 -6.62
C LEU A 308 -8.94 -6.04 -7.74
N PHE A 309 -9.47 -6.57 -8.83
CA PHE A 309 -10.22 -5.78 -9.80
C PHE A 309 -11.70 -5.81 -9.44
N ILE A 310 -12.28 -4.63 -9.22
CA ILE A 310 -13.68 -4.44 -8.86
C ILE A 310 -14.38 -3.81 -10.07
N PRO A 311 -15.24 -4.57 -10.77
CA PRO A 311 -15.92 -4.07 -11.96
C PRO A 311 -17.07 -3.11 -11.59
N THR A 312 -17.58 -2.40 -12.61
CA THR A 312 -18.77 -1.56 -12.47
C THR A 312 -20.01 -2.40 -12.14
N SER A 313 -20.97 -1.83 -11.41
CA SER A 313 -22.17 -2.54 -10.97
C SER A 313 -23.08 -3.02 -12.11
N ASP A 314 -22.96 -2.43 -13.29
CA ASP A 314 -23.72 -2.78 -14.50
C ASP A 314 -23.03 -3.81 -15.41
N SER A 315 -21.80 -4.23 -15.08
CA SER A 315 -21.03 -5.20 -15.88
C SER A 315 -21.60 -6.62 -15.83
N GLY A 316 -22.28 -7.00 -14.75
CA GLY A 316 -22.64 -8.39 -14.46
C GLY A 316 -21.46 -9.30 -14.08
N GLU A 317 -20.25 -8.72 -13.92
CA GLU A 317 -19.04 -9.43 -13.56
C GLU A 317 -18.85 -9.51 -12.03
N LYS A 318 -18.05 -10.47 -11.60
CA LYS A 318 -17.64 -10.66 -10.20
C LYS A 318 -16.31 -9.97 -9.92
N ILE A 319 -16.03 -9.71 -8.65
CA ILE A 319 -14.70 -9.23 -8.23
C ILE A 319 -13.66 -10.29 -8.56
N GLN A 320 -12.51 -9.86 -9.07
CA GLN A 320 -11.40 -10.74 -9.46
C GLN A 320 -10.16 -10.44 -8.63
N ALA A 321 -9.64 -11.43 -7.91
CA ALA A 321 -8.27 -11.35 -7.41
C ALA A 321 -7.30 -11.64 -8.57
N VAL A 322 -6.44 -10.67 -8.87
CA VAL A 322 -5.53 -10.72 -10.03
C VAL A 322 -4.06 -10.96 -9.63
N GLY A 323 -3.75 -10.83 -8.35
CA GLY A 323 -2.42 -11.11 -7.83
C GLY A 323 -2.38 -11.05 -6.31
N ALA A 324 -1.36 -11.67 -5.75
CA ALA A 324 -1.10 -11.62 -4.32
C ALA A 324 0.39 -11.76 -3.99
N GLU A 325 0.76 -11.25 -2.82
CA GLU A 325 1.99 -11.52 -2.10
C GLU A 325 1.63 -12.02 -0.71
N ARG A 326 2.37 -12.99 -0.19
CA ARG A 326 2.17 -13.51 1.17
C ARG A 326 3.51 -13.85 1.78
N GLN A 327 3.85 -13.17 2.87
CA GLN A 327 5.14 -13.32 3.54
C GLN A 327 4.95 -13.51 5.06
N PRO A 328 5.50 -14.57 5.68
CA PRO A 328 5.57 -14.61 7.14
C PRO A 328 6.50 -13.49 7.60
N ILE A 329 6.08 -12.68 8.56
CA ILE A 329 6.90 -11.58 9.09
C ILE A 329 7.32 -11.79 10.55
N LYS A 330 6.67 -12.73 11.24
CA LYS A 330 6.91 -12.99 12.65
C LYS A 330 6.49 -14.42 13.01
N VAL A 331 7.28 -15.06 13.88
CA VAL A 331 6.96 -16.37 14.46
C VAL A 331 7.20 -16.32 15.96
N GLU A 332 6.20 -16.72 16.74
CA GLU A 332 6.24 -16.66 18.20
C GLU A 332 5.65 -17.93 18.81
N ALA A 333 6.30 -18.46 19.85
CA ALA A 333 5.68 -19.41 20.74
C ALA A 333 4.59 -18.71 21.58
N GLN A 334 3.58 -19.45 22.03
CA GLN A 334 2.47 -18.94 22.85
C GLN A 334 2.37 -19.68 24.19
#